data_AF-A0A327XNP9-F1
#
_entry.id   AF-A0A327XNP9-F1
#
_cell.length_a   1.000
_cell.length_b   1.000
_cell.length_c   1.000
_cell.angle_alpha   90.00
_cell.angle_beta   90.00
_cell.angle_gamma   90.00
#
_symmetry.space_group_name_H-M   'P 1'
#
loop_
_entity.id
_entity.type
_entity.pdbx_description
1 polymer ?
#
loop_
_entity_poly.entity_id
_entity_poly.type
_entity_poly.pdbx_seq_one_letter_code
_entity_poly.pdbx_strand_id
1 'polypeptide(L)'
;MTTATHDSPRITRQRHALVRRALTVSRSTRLTPKMIRLALTGPELAGFTSAAPDDHFKLFVPDGQGGQAGRDYTPRGYDGAELIVDVYDHPGGPAADWGRSAQVGDTVTIGGPRGSVIVDGDIGHWLLIGDETAIPAIARRLEELPDGSRATAIIAIEGPVEEQPLPTKAVLDAIWVHRPATASADAAPLVDVLPKTLPDRCFAWIAAEAGVARALREALLVQGHPLPWLKAAGYWVRDAPSAV
;
A
#
# COMPACT_ATOMS: atom_id res chain seq x y z
N MET A 1 19.90 15.21 -30.79
CA MET A 1 19.29 15.45 -29.46
C MET A 1 19.98 14.50 -28.50
N THR A 2 20.86 15.02 -27.66
CA THR A 2 21.60 14.24 -26.67
C THR A 2 20.66 13.95 -25.51
N THR A 3 20.21 12.70 -25.37
CA THR A 3 19.48 12.25 -24.18
C THR A 3 20.42 12.41 -23.00
N ALA A 4 20.19 13.40 -22.14
CA ALA A 4 20.89 13.48 -20.88
C ALA A 4 20.55 12.19 -20.11
N THR A 5 21.57 11.39 -19.81
CA THR A 5 21.41 10.24 -18.92
C THR A 5 21.16 10.79 -17.52
N HIS A 6 19.91 10.82 -17.10
CA HIS A 6 19.56 11.15 -15.73
C HIS A 6 20.04 10.03 -14.80
N ASP A 7 20.57 10.42 -13.64
CA ASP A 7 20.93 9.45 -12.61
C ASP A 7 19.70 8.63 -12.21
N SER A 8 19.92 7.34 -11.98
CA SER A 8 18.84 6.48 -11.49
C SER A 8 18.41 6.92 -10.07
N PRO A 9 17.13 6.70 -9.70
CA PRO A 9 16.64 6.94 -8.35
C PRO A 9 17.49 6.19 -7.35
N ARG A 10 17.80 6.83 -6.23
CA ARG A 10 18.53 6.19 -5.16
C ARG A 10 17.53 5.51 -4.21
N ILE A 11 17.83 4.26 -3.90
CA ILE A 11 17.02 3.43 -3.00
C ILE A 11 17.83 3.18 -1.73
N THR A 12 17.47 3.87 -0.65
CA THR A 12 18.12 3.73 0.65
C THR A 12 17.30 2.81 1.55
N ARG A 13 17.96 1.80 2.13
CA ARG A 13 17.34 0.90 3.11
C ARG A 13 17.75 1.31 4.52
N GLN A 14 16.79 1.76 5.30
CA GLN A 14 16.97 2.01 6.73
C GLN A 14 16.48 0.79 7.51
N ARG A 15 17.24 0.33 8.50
CA ARG A 15 16.83 -0.76 9.38
C ARG A 15 16.42 -0.20 10.74
N HIS A 16 15.38 -0.78 11.30
CA HIS A 16 14.88 -0.47 12.64
C HIS A 16 14.97 -1.72 13.53
N ALA A 17 15.08 -1.52 14.84
CA ALA A 17 14.95 -2.63 15.78
C ALA A 17 13.52 -3.20 15.69
N LEU A 18 13.39 -4.53 15.67
CA LEU A 18 12.09 -5.17 15.69
C LEU A 18 11.54 -5.12 17.13
N VAL A 19 10.54 -4.28 17.35
CA VAL A 19 9.89 -4.11 18.65
C VAL A 19 8.43 -4.54 18.54
N ARG A 20 7.95 -5.28 19.55
CA ARG A 20 6.52 -5.57 19.74
C ARG A 20 5.91 -4.45 20.57
N ARG A 21 4.73 -3.98 20.19
CA ARG A 21 4.03 -2.87 20.85
C ARG A 21 2.58 -3.26 21.10
N ALA A 22 2.13 -3.23 22.35
CA ALA A 22 0.73 -3.35 22.73
C ALA A 22 0.08 -1.96 22.62
N LEU A 23 -0.90 -1.84 21.73
CA LEU A 23 -1.60 -0.59 21.45
C LEU A 23 -3.09 -0.76 21.70
N THR A 24 -3.80 0.36 21.82
CA THR A 24 -5.24 0.43 22.01
C THR A 24 -5.89 1.14 20.83
N VAL A 25 -7.01 0.61 20.36
CA VAL A 25 -7.87 1.28 19.38
C VAL A 25 -8.48 2.51 20.05
N SER A 26 -8.12 3.69 19.58
CA SER A 26 -8.66 4.98 20.04
C SER A 26 -9.77 5.50 19.15
N ARG A 27 -9.78 5.09 17.87
CA ARG A 27 -10.80 5.46 16.88
C ARG A 27 -10.96 4.35 15.86
N SER A 28 -12.20 4.12 15.44
CA SER A 28 -12.57 3.24 14.33
C SER A 28 -13.54 3.96 13.41
N THR A 29 -13.26 3.95 12.11
CA THR A 29 -14.06 4.67 11.10
C THR A 29 -14.14 3.84 9.84
N ARG A 30 -15.36 3.52 9.40
CA ARG A 30 -15.61 2.92 8.09
C ARG A 30 -15.53 4.01 7.02
N LEU A 31 -14.48 3.98 6.19
CA LEU A 31 -14.24 4.97 5.13
C LEU A 31 -15.12 4.69 3.90
N THR A 32 -15.18 3.42 3.52
CA THR A 32 -15.98 2.87 2.42
C THR A 32 -16.56 1.53 2.87
N PRO A 33 -17.52 0.92 2.14
CA PRO A 33 -18.05 -0.38 2.54
C PRO A 33 -16.99 -1.47 2.72
N LYS A 34 -15.79 -1.37 2.14
CA LYS A 34 -14.70 -2.34 2.31
C LYS A 34 -13.42 -1.78 2.96
N MET A 35 -13.38 -0.54 3.41
CA MET A 35 -12.19 0.03 4.06
C MET A 35 -12.50 0.55 5.47
N ILE A 36 -11.77 0.06 6.48
CA ILE A 36 -11.87 0.52 7.87
C ILE A 36 -10.56 1.21 8.24
N ARG A 37 -10.64 2.45 8.69
CA ARG A 37 -9.52 3.14 9.34
C ARG A 37 -9.58 2.94 10.84
N LEU A 38 -8.50 2.43 11.40
CA LEU A 38 -8.26 2.34 12.83
C LEU A 38 -7.16 3.33 13.21
N ALA A 39 -7.34 3.95 14.36
CA ALA A 39 -6.32 4.77 14.99
C ALA A 39 -5.86 4.10 16.28
N LEU A 40 -4.58 3.76 16.34
CA LEU A 40 -3.96 3.02 17.42
C LEU A 40 -3.09 3.97 18.25
N THR A 41 -3.24 3.93 19.57
CA THR A 41 -2.44 4.75 20.49
C THR A 41 -1.92 3.92 21.67
N GLY A 42 -0.96 4.45 22.39
CA GLY A 42 -0.40 3.82 23.59
C GLY A 42 1.03 4.30 23.86
N PRO A 43 1.50 4.22 25.11
CA PRO A 43 2.86 4.65 25.47
C PRO A 43 3.93 3.84 24.74
N GLU A 44 3.62 2.61 24.34
CA GLU A 44 4.52 1.75 23.57
C GLU A 44 4.71 2.21 22.11
N LEU A 45 4.08 3.29 21.64
CA LEU A 45 4.48 3.94 20.37
C LEU A 45 5.81 4.70 20.49
N ALA A 46 6.33 4.91 21.71
CA ALA A 46 7.65 5.52 21.89
C ALA A 46 8.73 4.82 21.04
N GLY A 47 9.41 5.62 20.21
CA GLY A 47 10.44 5.14 19.28
C GLY A 47 9.90 4.41 18.04
N PHE A 48 8.59 4.42 17.77
CA PHE A 48 8.05 3.99 16.49
C PHE A 48 8.53 4.95 15.39
N THR A 49 8.99 4.39 14.27
CA THR A 49 9.45 5.16 13.13
C THR A 49 8.89 4.55 11.85
N SER A 50 8.51 5.41 10.91
CA SER A 50 8.11 4.99 9.58
C SER A 50 8.50 6.08 8.58
N ALA A 51 9.63 5.89 7.91
CA ALA A 51 10.24 6.90 7.05
C ALA A 51 9.84 6.78 5.57
N ALA A 52 9.10 5.74 5.18
CA ALA A 52 8.64 5.58 3.79
C ALA A 52 7.17 5.11 3.70
N PRO A 53 6.44 5.51 2.65
CA PRO A 53 5.05 5.07 2.43
C PRO A 53 4.85 3.56 2.24
N ASP A 54 5.91 2.84 1.87
CA ASP A 54 5.90 1.38 1.64
C ASP A 54 6.49 0.60 2.84
N ASP A 55 6.52 1.25 4.00
CA ASP A 55 6.80 0.58 5.26
C ASP A 55 5.64 -0.35 5.61
N HIS A 56 5.94 -1.43 6.33
CA HIS A 56 4.93 -2.32 6.85
C HIS A 56 5.31 -2.80 8.26
N PHE A 57 4.28 -3.06 9.06
CA PHE A 57 4.39 -3.71 10.35
C PHE A 57 3.44 -4.91 10.38
N LYS A 58 3.69 -5.86 11.28
CA LYS A 58 2.76 -6.98 11.51
C LYS A 58 1.73 -6.60 12.55
N LEU A 59 0.45 -6.70 12.22
CA LEU A 59 -0.67 -6.68 13.14
C LEU A 59 -0.94 -8.11 13.61
N PHE A 60 -0.95 -8.35 14.91
CA PHE A 60 -1.19 -9.66 15.51
C PHE A 60 -2.58 -9.71 16.10
N VAL A 61 -3.43 -10.53 15.49
CA VAL A 61 -4.85 -10.68 15.84
C VAL A 61 -5.16 -12.15 16.15
N PRO A 62 -6.25 -12.45 16.88
CA PRO A 62 -6.70 -13.83 17.06
C PRO A 62 -6.93 -14.54 15.72
N ASP A 63 -6.51 -15.79 15.61
CA ASP A 63 -6.71 -16.61 14.38
C ASP A 63 -8.01 -17.43 14.37
N GLY A 64 -8.82 -17.33 15.44
CA GLY A 64 -10.05 -18.11 15.61
C GLY A 64 -9.82 -19.58 16.03
N GLN A 65 -8.57 -20.02 16.15
CA GLN A 65 -8.16 -21.39 16.52
C GLN A 65 -7.42 -21.45 17.87
N GLY A 66 -7.47 -20.35 18.63
CA GLY A 66 -6.79 -20.21 19.92
C GLY A 66 -5.34 -19.69 19.82
N GLY A 67 -4.89 -19.30 18.63
CA GLY A 67 -3.58 -18.70 18.38
C GLY A 67 -3.66 -17.24 17.91
N GLN A 68 -2.55 -16.77 17.32
CA GLN A 68 -2.46 -15.44 16.72
C GLN A 68 -1.99 -15.52 15.28
N ALA A 69 -2.65 -14.75 14.41
CA ALA A 69 -2.24 -14.50 13.04
C ALA A 69 -1.51 -13.16 12.95
N GLY A 70 -0.29 -13.16 12.42
CA GLY A 70 0.42 -11.94 12.02
C GLY A 70 0.10 -11.59 10.56
N ARG A 71 -0.38 -10.38 10.29
CA ARG A 71 -0.64 -9.86 8.93
C ARG A 71 0.06 -8.53 8.73
N ASP A 72 0.66 -8.35 7.55
CA ASP A 72 1.39 -7.12 7.23
C ASP A 72 0.40 -6.00 6.88
N TYR A 73 0.60 -4.83 7.47
CA TYR A 73 -0.20 -3.62 7.23
C TYR A 73 0.72 -2.42 7.05
N THR A 74 0.23 -1.46 6.25
CA THR A 74 0.92 -0.18 6.01
C THR A 74 0.64 0.77 7.19
N PRO A 75 1.66 1.44 7.77
CA PRO A 75 1.47 2.64 8.57
C PRO A 75 0.91 3.74 7.66
N ARG A 76 -0.42 3.91 7.64
CA ARG A 76 -1.10 4.89 6.78
C ARG A 76 -0.72 6.33 7.17
N GLY A 77 -0.47 6.56 8.44
CA GLY A 77 0.00 7.82 9.00
C GLY A 77 0.47 7.62 10.44
N TYR A 78 1.39 8.46 10.89
CA TYR A 78 1.85 8.47 12.28
C TYR A 78 2.32 9.88 12.63
N ASP A 79 1.78 10.45 13.70
CA ASP A 79 2.06 11.83 14.13
C ASP A 79 2.93 11.93 15.39
N GLY A 80 3.39 10.78 15.92
CA GLY A 80 4.12 10.70 17.18
C GLY A 80 3.28 10.23 18.37
N ALA A 81 1.94 10.31 18.27
CA ALA A 81 1.01 9.91 19.32
C ALA A 81 0.00 8.84 18.85
N GLU A 82 -0.35 8.86 17.57
CA GLU A 82 -1.37 8.01 16.97
C GLU A 82 -0.86 7.38 15.67
N LEU A 83 -0.98 6.05 15.57
CA LEU A 83 -0.70 5.28 14.37
C LEU A 83 -2.01 4.97 13.64
N ILE A 84 -2.11 5.41 12.39
CA ILE A 84 -3.25 5.14 11.51
C ILE A 84 -2.99 3.89 10.69
N VAL A 85 -4.00 3.02 10.63
CA VAL A 85 -3.97 1.77 9.88
C VAL A 85 -5.29 1.65 9.11
N ASP A 86 -5.18 1.33 7.83
CA ASP A 86 -6.35 1.05 6.99
C ASP A 86 -6.44 -0.47 6.75
N VAL A 87 -7.59 -1.04 7.08
CA VAL A 87 -7.92 -2.46 6.98
C VAL A 87 -8.91 -2.68 5.85
N TYR A 88 -8.45 -3.39 4.81
CA TYR A 88 -9.33 -3.89 3.77
C TYR A 88 -10.17 -5.05 4.30
N ASP A 89 -11.49 -4.88 4.24
CA ASP A 89 -12.48 -5.79 4.79
C ASP A 89 -12.94 -6.82 3.75
N HIS A 90 -12.29 -7.99 3.78
CA HIS A 90 -12.59 -9.12 2.92
C HIS A 90 -13.02 -10.34 3.75
N PRO A 91 -13.78 -11.29 3.19
CA PRO A 91 -14.17 -12.50 3.91
C PRO A 91 -12.95 -13.40 4.21
N GLY A 92 -12.99 -14.09 5.35
CA GLY A 92 -12.08 -15.19 5.70
C GLY A 92 -10.68 -14.78 6.16
N GLY A 93 -10.41 -13.49 6.34
CA GLY A 93 -9.14 -12.99 6.85
C GLY A 93 -9.20 -12.66 8.33
N PRO A 94 -8.38 -13.27 9.22
CA PRO A 94 -8.45 -13.00 10.66
C PRO A 94 -8.24 -11.52 11.02
N ALA A 95 -7.42 -10.80 10.25
CA ALA A 95 -7.21 -9.37 10.45
C ALA A 95 -8.34 -8.49 9.88
N ALA A 96 -9.01 -8.93 8.82
CA ALA A 96 -10.21 -8.29 8.31
C ALA A 96 -11.39 -8.49 9.30
N ASP A 97 -11.56 -9.71 9.82
CA ASP A 97 -12.57 -10.05 10.81
C ASP A 97 -12.36 -9.27 12.12
N TRP A 98 -11.11 -9.20 12.60
CA TRP A 98 -10.76 -8.36 13.74
C TRP A 98 -10.99 -6.88 13.47
N GLY A 99 -10.55 -6.36 12.32
CA GLY A 99 -10.76 -4.95 11.98
C GLY A 99 -12.24 -4.56 11.90
N ARG A 100 -13.10 -5.49 11.47
CA ARG A 100 -14.56 -5.31 11.41
C ARG A 100 -15.20 -5.27 12.79
N SER A 101 -14.70 -6.05 13.74
CA SER A 101 -15.23 -6.10 15.11
C SER A 101 -14.55 -5.12 16.07
N ALA A 102 -13.41 -4.54 15.69
CA ALA A 102 -12.61 -3.65 16.54
C ALA A 102 -13.40 -2.44 17.04
N GLN A 103 -13.42 -2.27 18.36
CA GLN A 103 -14.06 -1.18 19.08
C GLN A 103 -13.01 -0.32 19.80
N VAL A 104 -13.40 0.92 20.12
CA VAL A 104 -12.57 1.79 20.95
C VAL A 104 -12.34 1.12 22.32
N GLY A 105 -11.08 1.02 22.74
CA GLY A 105 -10.66 0.32 23.95
C GLY A 105 -10.08 -1.07 23.70
N ASP A 106 -10.32 -1.68 22.53
CA ASP A 106 -9.71 -2.97 22.18
C ASP A 106 -8.19 -2.85 22.11
N THR A 107 -7.50 -3.90 22.56
CA THR A 107 -6.03 -3.96 22.50
C THR A 107 -5.57 -4.82 21.32
N VAL A 108 -4.43 -4.43 20.74
CA VAL A 108 -3.79 -5.19 19.67
C VAL A 108 -2.28 -5.08 19.77
N THR A 109 -1.58 -6.17 19.43
CA THR A 109 -0.13 -6.16 19.36
C THR A 109 0.31 -5.91 17.93
N ILE A 110 1.26 -4.99 17.75
CA ILE A 110 1.98 -4.82 16.49
C ILE A 110 3.44 -5.24 16.62
N GLY A 111 4.10 -5.50 15.49
CA GLY A 111 5.54 -5.75 15.42
C GLY A 111 6.18 -5.06 14.22
N GLY A 112 7.19 -4.23 14.47
CA GLY A 112 7.89 -3.45 13.46
C GLY A 112 7.47 -1.97 13.44
N PRO A 113 7.68 -1.26 12.31
CA PRO A 113 8.33 -1.71 11.08
C PRO A 113 9.76 -2.21 11.29
N ARG A 114 10.22 -3.18 10.49
CA ARG A 114 11.61 -3.69 10.56
C ARG A 114 12.61 -2.79 9.82
N GLY A 115 12.11 -1.92 8.96
CA GLY A 115 12.92 -1.02 8.16
C GLY A 115 12.07 -0.22 7.19
N SER A 116 12.72 0.72 6.52
CA SER A 116 12.13 1.55 5.49
C SER A 116 12.92 1.46 4.20
N VAL A 117 12.21 1.53 3.07
CA VAL A 117 12.81 1.62 1.73
C VAL A 117 12.49 2.99 1.17
N ILE A 118 13.43 3.92 1.35
CA ILE A 118 13.31 5.30 0.91
C ILE A 118 13.74 5.37 -0.55
N VAL A 119 12.87 5.93 -1.39
CA VAL A 119 13.13 6.20 -2.80
C VAL A 119 13.26 7.70 -2.96
N ASP A 120 14.41 8.16 -3.40
CA ASP A 120 14.72 9.56 -3.63
C ASP A 120 15.48 9.76 -4.97
N GLY A 121 15.68 11.02 -5.34
CA GLY A 121 16.28 11.40 -6.62
C GLY A 121 15.40 12.38 -7.37
N ASP A 122 15.80 12.68 -8.60
CA ASP A 122 15.11 13.61 -9.48
C ASP A 122 13.97 12.90 -10.22
N ILE A 123 12.87 12.64 -9.50
CA ILE A 123 11.70 11.92 -10.01
C ILE A 123 10.73 12.92 -10.64
N GLY A 124 10.57 12.84 -11.95
CA GLY A 124 9.70 13.74 -12.72
C GLY A 124 8.22 13.33 -12.67
N HIS A 125 7.94 12.05 -12.49
CA HIS A 125 6.57 11.52 -12.43
C HIS A 125 6.50 10.26 -11.56
N TRP A 126 5.42 10.10 -10.79
CA TRP A 126 5.13 8.88 -10.05
C TRP A 126 4.01 8.10 -10.73
N LEU A 127 4.26 6.86 -11.15
CA LEU A 127 3.21 5.93 -11.56
C LEU A 127 2.95 4.96 -10.41
N LEU A 128 1.82 5.13 -9.74
CA LEU A 128 1.43 4.36 -8.55
C LEU A 128 0.30 3.41 -8.93
N ILE A 129 0.55 2.10 -8.86
CA ILE A 129 -0.41 1.09 -9.30
C ILE A 129 -0.70 0.13 -8.16
N GLY A 130 -1.97 -0.16 -7.92
CA GLY A 130 -2.31 -1.19 -6.97
C GLY A 130 -3.78 -1.55 -6.89
N ASP A 131 -4.10 -2.30 -5.85
CA ASP A 131 -5.46 -2.71 -5.51
C ASP A 131 -5.88 -2.14 -4.14
N GLU A 132 -7.00 -2.61 -3.60
CA GLU A 132 -7.57 -2.18 -2.32
C GLU A 132 -6.53 -2.24 -1.18
N THR A 133 -5.63 -3.22 -1.21
CA THR A 133 -4.60 -3.44 -0.17
C THR A 133 -3.45 -2.44 -0.25
N ALA A 134 -3.25 -1.81 -1.42
CA ALA A 134 -2.17 -0.86 -1.67
C ALA A 134 -2.61 0.61 -1.56
N ILE A 135 -3.92 0.89 -1.54
CA ILE A 135 -4.48 2.24 -1.31
C ILE A 135 -3.79 2.97 -0.15
N PRO A 136 -3.52 2.34 1.01
CA PRO A 136 -2.91 3.06 2.13
C PRO A 136 -1.51 3.62 1.82
N ALA A 137 -0.68 2.84 1.11
CA ALA A 137 0.66 3.24 0.70
C ALA A 137 0.63 4.28 -0.43
N ILE A 138 -0.29 4.12 -1.39
CA ILE A 138 -0.51 5.07 -2.50
C ILE A 138 -0.96 6.42 -1.95
N ALA A 139 -1.99 6.43 -1.10
CA ALA A 139 -2.53 7.66 -0.51
C ALA A 139 -1.47 8.38 0.35
N ARG A 140 -0.72 7.64 1.17
CA ARG A 140 0.38 8.21 1.96
C ARG A 140 1.48 8.80 1.06
N ARG A 141 1.87 8.09 -0.01
CA ARG A 141 2.83 8.63 -0.99
C ARG A 141 2.33 9.94 -1.57
N LEU A 142 1.08 9.99 -2.02
CA LEU A 142 0.47 11.18 -2.64
C LEU A 142 0.40 12.37 -1.67
N GLU A 143 0.08 12.14 -0.39
CA GLU A 143 0.07 13.19 0.64
C GLU A 143 1.47 13.76 0.93
N GLU A 144 2.50 12.91 0.85
CA GLU A 144 3.90 13.28 1.10
C GLU A 144 4.60 13.90 -0.12
N LEU A 145 3.99 13.84 -1.32
CA LEU A 145 4.60 14.42 -2.52
C LEU A 145 4.72 15.96 -2.39
N PRO A 146 5.86 16.55 -2.79
CA PRO A 146 6.01 17.99 -2.88
C PRO A 146 4.97 18.63 -3.81
N ASP A 147 4.63 19.88 -3.53
CA ASP A 147 3.78 20.69 -4.40
C ASP A 147 4.33 20.75 -5.84
N GLY A 148 3.45 20.66 -6.82
CA GLY A 148 3.80 20.65 -8.24
C GLY A 148 4.41 19.33 -8.77
N SER A 149 4.60 18.32 -7.92
CA SER A 149 4.93 16.95 -8.39
C SER A 149 3.85 16.43 -9.34
N ARG A 150 4.17 15.45 -10.18
CA ARG A 150 3.20 14.78 -11.05
C ARG A 150 3.04 13.32 -10.64
N ALA A 151 1.79 12.86 -10.61
CA ALA A 151 1.49 11.47 -10.31
C ALA A 151 0.33 10.95 -11.18
N THR A 152 0.41 9.68 -11.54
CA THR A 152 -0.72 8.89 -12.04
C THR A 152 -0.96 7.77 -11.03
N ALA A 153 -2.17 7.66 -10.50
CA ALA A 153 -2.58 6.56 -9.64
C ALA A 153 -3.57 5.66 -10.40
N ILE A 154 -3.24 4.39 -10.56
CA ILE A 154 -4.12 3.38 -11.18
C ILE A 154 -4.50 2.37 -10.09
N ILE A 155 -5.76 2.40 -9.65
CA ILE A 155 -6.19 1.66 -8.46
C ILE A 155 -7.38 0.78 -8.82
N ALA A 156 -7.24 -0.53 -8.66
CA ALA A 156 -8.34 -1.46 -8.84
C ALA A 156 -9.15 -1.65 -7.56
N ILE A 157 -10.49 -1.54 -7.66
CA ILE A 157 -11.44 -1.66 -6.53
C ILE A 157 -12.73 -2.39 -6.96
N GLU A 158 -13.57 -2.80 -5.99
CA GLU A 158 -14.80 -3.55 -6.27
C GLU A 158 -15.89 -2.74 -7.01
N GLY A 159 -15.88 -1.40 -6.87
CA GLY A 159 -16.81 -0.50 -7.54
C GLY A 159 -16.70 0.94 -7.07
N PRO A 160 -17.51 1.85 -7.62
CA PRO A 160 -17.38 3.30 -7.39
C PRO A 160 -17.60 3.72 -5.92
N VAL A 161 -18.33 2.93 -5.14
CA VAL A 161 -18.54 3.20 -3.70
C VAL A 161 -17.29 2.97 -2.85
N GLU A 162 -16.27 2.31 -3.41
CA GLU A 162 -14.97 2.09 -2.78
C GLU A 162 -13.93 3.15 -3.16
N GLU A 163 -14.28 4.09 -4.05
CA GLU A 163 -13.40 5.22 -4.35
C GLU A 163 -13.20 6.09 -3.11
N GLN A 164 -11.96 6.50 -2.88
CA GLN A 164 -11.57 7.31 -1.73
C GLN A 164 -10.98 8.64 -2.21
N PRO A 165 -11.14 9.72 -1.45
CA PRO A 165 -10.38 10.92 -1.72
C PRO A 165 -8.88 10.60 -1.61
N LEU A 166 -8.09 11.14 -2.53
CA LEU A 166 -6.63 11.06 -2.53
C LEU A 166 -6.03 12.47 -2.38
N PRO A 167 -6.03 13.05 -1.16
CA PRO A 167 -5.50 14.39 -0.96
C PRO A 167 -4.03 14.47 -1.36
N THR A 168 -3.68 15.49 -2.12
CA THR A 168 -2.30 15.72 -2.54
C THR A 168 -2.10 17.17 -2.96
N LYS A 169 -0.84 17.62 -2.91
CA LYS A 169 -0.39 18.86 -3.54
C LYS A 169 0.18 18.61 -4.95
N ALA A 170 0.30 17.36 -5.36
CA ALA A 170 0.73 16.99 -6.70
C ALA A 170 -0.40 17.24 -7.73
N VAL A 171 -0.01 17.39 -8.99
CA VAL A 171 -0.92 17.24 -10.13
C VAL A 171 -1.18 15.74 -10.31
N LEU A 172 -2.35 15.29 -9.90
CA LEU A 172 -2.76 13.89 -9.91
C LEU A 172 -3.72 13.59 -11.06
N ASP A 173 -3.39 12.54 -11.81
CA ASP A 173 -4.32 11.80 -12.67
C ASP A 173 -4.72 10.49 -11.97
N ALA A 174 -5.97 10.36 -11.54
CA ALA A 174 -6.45 9.20 -10.79
C ALA A 174 -7.38 8.35 -11.67
N ILE A 175 -7.00 7.10 -11.87
CA ILE A 175 -7.70 6.11 -12.68
C ILE A 175 -8.18 4.99 -11.75
N TRP A 176 -9.49 4.97 -11.49
CA TRP A 176 -10.14 3.88 -10.75
C TRP A 176 -10.58 2.78 -11.72
N VAL A 177 -10.08 1.57 -11.49
CA VAL A 177 -10.44 0.38 -12.27
C VAL A 177 -11.43 -0.45 -11.47
N HIS A 178 -12.70 -0.39 -11.85
CA HIS A 178 -13.74 -1.15 -11.16
C HIS A 178 -13.78 -2.60 -11.68
N ARG A 179 -13.67 -3.57 -10.79
CA ARG A 179 -13.71 -5.01 -11.09
C ARG A 179 -14.40 -5.77 -9.96
N PRO A 180 -15.15 -6.85 -10.22
CA PRO A 180 -15.73 -7.65 -9.13
C PRO A 180 -14.62 -8.33 -8.30
N ALA A 181 -14.90 -8.65 -7.03
CA ALA A 181 -13.95 -9.34 -6.15
C ALA A 181 -13.45 -10.69 -6.72
N THR A 182 -14.26 -11.37 -7.54
CA THR A 182 -13.88 -12.61 -8.23
C THR A 182 -12.77 -12.42 -9.28
N ALA A 183 -12.59 -11.19 -9.78
CA ALA A 183 -11.53 -10.79 -10.70
C ALA A 183 -10.35 -10.07 -9.99
N SER A 184 -10.26 -10.15 -8.66
CA SER A 184 -9.23 -9.46 -7.87
C SER A 184 -7.79 -9.83 -8.25
N ALA A 185 -7.57 -11.05 -8.75
CA ALA A 185 -6.29 -11.54 -9.25
C ALA A 185 -6.16 -11.53 -10.79
N ASP A 186 -7.06 -10.84 -11.49
CA ASP A 186 -6.95 -10.59 -12.93
C ASP A 186 -6.16 -9.30 -13.17
N ALA A 187 -5.07 -9.40 -13.90
CA ALA A 187 -4.21 -8.27 -14.21
C ALA A 187 -4.71 -7.45 -15.42
N ALA A 188 -5.52 -8.06 -16.30
CA ALA A 188 -5.87 -7.46 -17.59
C ALA A 188 -6.48 -6.06 -17.46
N PRO A 189 -7.46 -5.79 -16.55
CA PRO A 189 -8.02 -4.46 -16.41
C PRO A 189 -7.01 -3.36 -16.04
N LEU A 190 -6.00 -3.69 -15.23
CA LEU A 190 -4.93 -2.76 -14.86
C LEU A 190 -3.90 -2.60 -16.00
N VAL A 191 -3.59 -3.67 -16.73
CA VAL A 191 -2.67 -3.64 -17.88
C VAL A 191 -3.25 -2.81 -19.03
N ASP A 192 -4.54 -2.94 -19.30
CA ASP A 192 -5.21 -2.25 -20.41
C ASP A 192 -5.12 -0.73 -20.31
N VAL A 193 -5.20 -0.21 -19.08
CA VAL A 193 -5.13 1.23 -18.77
C VAL A 193 -3.71 1.74 -18.52
N LEU A 194 -2.68 0.89 -18.61
CA LEU A 194 -1.30 1.36 -18.52
C LEU A 194 -1.01 2.41 -19.62
N PRO A 195 -0.30 3.51 -19.28
CA PRO A 195 0.16 4.48 -20.26
C PRO A 195 0.97 3.78 -21.35
N LYS A 196 0.71 4.11 -22.63
CA LYS A 196 1.46 3.53 -23.75
C LYS A 196 2.88 4.08 -23.87
N THR A 197 3.09 5.27 -23.31
CA THR A 197 4.39 5.95 -23.18
C THR A 197 4.48 6.54 -21.78
N LEU A 198 5.57 6.27 -21.08
CA LEU A 198 5.80 6.84 -19.76
C LEU A 198 6.46 8.21 -19.86
N PRO A 199 6.11 9.17 -18.99
CA PRO A 199 6.83 10.44 -18.88
C PRO A 199 8.32 10.23 -18.59
N ASP A 200 9.14 11.23 -18.93
CA ASP A 200 10.54 11.25 -18.53
C ASP A 200 10.68 11.19 -16.99
N ARG A 201 11.72 10.48 -16.52
CA ARG A 201 12.00 10.27 -15.09
C ARG A 201 10.79 9.76 -14.29
N CYS A 202 10.01 8.86 -14.90
CA CYS A 202 8.86 8.22 -14.26
C CYS A 202 9.31 7.07 -13.33
N PHE A 203 9.00 7.17 -12.04
CA PHE A 203 9.17 6.05 -11.11
C PHE A 203 7.87 5.25 -10.99
N ALA A 204 7.91 3.97 -11.37
CA ALA A 204 6.78 3.06 -11.26
C ALA A 204 6.84 2.29 -9.92
N TRP A 205 5.79 2.42 -9.12
CA TRP A 205 5.58 1.64 -7.89
C TRP A 205 4.31 0.81 -8.04
N ILE A 206 4.42 -0.50 -7.84
CA ILE A 206 3.33 -1.46 -8.01
C ILE A 206 3.19 -2.28 -6.72
N ALA A 207 1.99 -2.33 -6.16
CA ALA A 207 1.64 -3.27 -5.10
C ALA A 207 0.22 -3.80 -5.29
N ALA A 208 0.07 -5.11 -5.41
CA ALA A 208 -1.23 -5.77 -5.62
C ALA A 208 -1.12 -7.25 -5.22
N GLU A 209 -2.09 -8.07 -5.63
CA GLU A 209 -1.94 -9.52 -5.71
C GLU A 209 -0.64 -9.90 -6.44
N ALA A 210 0.09 -10.91 -5.96
CA ALA A 210 1.44 -11.23 -6.43
C ALA A 210 1.53 -11.55 -7.94
N GLY A 211 0.56 -12.29 -8.49
CA GLY A 211 0.44 -12.53 -9.93
C GLY A 211 0.15 -11.27 -10.73
N VAL A 212 -0.75 -10.41 -10.22
CA VAL A 212 -1.07 -9.11 -10.83
C VAL A 212 0.15 -8.18 -10.84
N ALA A 213 0.83 -8.03 -9.71
CA ALA A 213 2.03 -7.19 -9.59
C ALA A 213 3.15 -7.68 -10.52
N ARG A 214 3.30 -9.00 -10.68
CA ARG A 214 4.24 -9.60 -11.63
C ARG A 214 3.87 -9.28 -13.07
N ALA A 215 2.60 -9.44 -13.47
CA ALA A 215 2.14 -9.15 -14.82
C ALA A 215 2.30 -7.67 -15.19
N LEU A 216 1.99 -6.74 -14.27
CA LEU A 216 2.19 -5.30 -14.48
C LEU A 216 3.68 -4.95 -14.64
N ARG A 217 4.54 -5.53 -13.80
CA ARG A 217 5.99 -5.38 -13.94
C ARG A 217 6.47 -5.88 -15.30
N GLU A 218 6.06 -7.07 -15.71
CA GLU A 218 6.42 -7.65 -17.02
C GLU A 218 5.95 -6.75 -18.17
N ALA A 219 4.73 -6.21 -18.12
CA ALA A 219 4.19 -5.29 -19.11
C ALA A 219 5.04 -4.01 -19.24
N LEU A 220 5.43 -3.37 -18.14
CA LEU A 220 6.29 -2.19 -18.16
C LEU A 220 7.70 -2.49 -18.71
N LEU A 221 8.26 -3.66 -18.39
CA LEU A 221 9.57 -4.07 -18.92
C LEU A 221 9.53 -4.33 -20.42
N VAL A 222 8.45 -4.93 -20.93
CA VAL A 222 8.23 -5.12 -22.38
C VAL A 222 8.13 -3.78 -23.11
N GLN A 223 7.58 -2.74 -22.46
CA GLN A 223 7.58 -1.36 -22.97
C GLN A 223 8.94 -0.66 -22.89
N GLY A 224 9.97 -1.32 -22.35
CA GLY A 224 11.33 -0.77 -22.20
C GLY A 224 11.54 0.08 -20.95
N HIS A 225 10.65 0.02 -19.95
CA HIS A 225 10.82 0.77 -18.71
C HIS A 225 12.04 0.27 -17.92
N PRO A 226 12.97 1.15 -17.48
CA PRO A 226 14.21 0.73 -16.84
C PRO A 226 13.99 0.16 -15.43
N LEU A 227 14.62 -0.99 -15.14
CA LEU A 227 14.54 -1.67 -13.85
C LEU A 227 14.83 -0.79 -12.61
N PRO A 228 15.83 0.11 -12.62
CA PRO A 228 16.08 1.01 -11.48
C PRO A 228 14.94 2.01 -11.18
N TRP A 229 14.04 2.23 -12.14
CA TRP A 229 12.88 3.12 -12.02
C TRP A 229 11.58 2.36 -11.75
N LEU A 230 11.68 1.09 -11.33
CA LEU A 230 10.53 0.24 -11.06
C LEU A 230 10.68 -0.52 -9.74
N LYS A 231 9.64 -0.46 -8.93
CA LYS A 231 9.44 -1.33 -7.77
C LYS A 231 8.10 -2.03 -7.87
N ALA A 232 8.10 -3.35 -7.69
CA ALA A 232 6.88 -4.15 -7.64
C ALA A 232 6.91 -5.08 -6.42
N ALA A 233 5.77 -5.22 -5.74
CA ALA A 233 5.59 -6.10 -4.59
C ALA A 233 4.23 -6.82 -4.67
N GLY A 234 4.21 -8.11 -4.32
CA GLY A 234 2.97 -8.83 -4.06
C GLY A 234 2.58 -8.64 -2.60
N TYR A 235 1.45 -7.97 -2.34
CA TYR A 235 0.95 -7.71 -0.99
C TYR A 235 0.13 -8.88 -0.44
N TRP A 236 -0.50 -9.63 -1.34
CA TRP A 236 -1.22 -10.85 -1.02
C TRP A 236 -1.11 -11.84 -2.17
N VAL A 237 -1.53 -13.07 -1.93
CA VAL A 237 -1.54 -14.15 -2.93
C VAL A 237 -2.94 -14.74 -2.90
N ARG A 238 -3.57 -14.91 -4.06
CA ARG A 238 -4.82 -15.67 -4.12
C ARG A 238 -4.51 -17.13 -3.80
N ASP A 239 -5.28 -17.73 -2.89
CA ASP A 239 -5.16 -19.16 -2.59
C ASP A 239 -5.20 -19.96 -3.90
N ALA A 240 -4.26 -20.89 -4.06
CA ALA A 240 -4.35 -21.85 -5.15
C ALA A 240 -5.67 -22.63 -4.98
N PRO A 241 -6.48 -22.84 -6.03
CA PRO A 241 -7.60 -23.76 -5.92
C PRO A 241 -7.05 -25.10 -5.44
N SER A 242 -7.63 -25.63 -4.35
CA SER A 242 -7.24 -26.94 -3.84
C SER A 242 -7.27 -27.93 -4.99
N ALA A 243 -6.15 -28.61 -5.25
CA ALA A 243 -6.13 -29.68 -6.22
C ALA A 243 -7.15 -30.73 -5.78
N VAL A 244 -8.19 -30.90 -6.59
CA VAL A 244 -9.20 -31.97 -6.44
C VAL A 244 -8.58 -33.29 -6.87
#